data_AF-A0AA43KV39-F1
#
_entry.id   AF-A0AA43KV39-F1
#
_cell.length_a   1.000
_cell.length_b   1.000
_cell.length_c   1.000
_cell.angle_alpha   90.00
_cell.angle_beta   90.00
_cell.angle_gamma   90.00
#
_symmetry.space_group_name_H-M   'P 1'
#
loop_
_entity.id
_entity.type
_entity.pdbx_description
1 polymer ?
#
loop_
_entity_poly.entity_id
_entity_poly.type
_entity_poly.pdbx_seq_one_letter_code
_entity_poly.pdbx_strand_id
1 'polypeptide(L)'
;MDKQQLIQKCRYYKGEKENPFTENQNKNMFWFYESKWVEMSLNSSDLFSSYIDEYNAAWLYDFERKDGTPQTLKALLFNRYTHLNGDYSNPPEFKKWYLTTYKGNL
;
A
#
# COMPACT_ATOMS: atom_id res chain seq x y z
N MET A 1 6.48 14.70 -8.45
CA MET A 1 5.03 14.42 -8.48
C MET A 1 4.34 15.45 -7.62
N ASP A 2 3.17 15.93 -8.03
CA ASP A 2 2.36 16.81 -7.18
C ASP A 2 1.51 16.00 -6.20
N LYS A 3 1.18 16.59 -5.04
CA LYS A 3 0.38 15.96 -3.99
C LYS A 3 -0.98 15.48 -4.50
N GLN A 4 -1.63 16.24 -5.38
CA GLN A 4 -2.94 15.84 -5.92
C GLN A 4 -2.83 14.60 -6.82
N GLN A 5 -1.76 14.50 -7.61
CA GLN A 5 -1.52 13.33 -8.46
C GLN A 5 -1.30 12.07 -7.64
N LEU A 6 -0.62 12.18 -6.49
CA LEU A 6 -0.44 11.08 -5.56
C LEU A 6 -1.78 10.68 -4.92
N ILE A 7 -2.54 11.64 -4.39
CA ILE A 7 -3.85 11.39 -3.76
C ILE A 7 -4.82 10.72 -4.74
N GLN A 8 -4.79 11.07 -6.04
CA GLN A 8 -5.62 10.41 -7.06
C GLN A 8 -5.33 8.91 -7.23
N LYS A 9 -4.14 8.45 -6.81
CA LYS A 9 -3.78 7.01 -6.80
C LYS A 9 -4.23 6.29 -5.53
N CYS A 10 -4.62 7.03 -4.50
CA CYS A 10 -5.09 6.49 -3.22
C CYS A 10 -6.58 6.11 -3.29
N ARG A 11 -6.94 4.99 -2.67
CA ARG A 11 -8.32 4.50 -2.61
C ARG A 11 -9.10 5.11 -1.45
N TYR A 12 -8.47 5.20 -0.29
CA TYR A 12 -9.07 5.63 0.98
C TYR A 12 -8.64 7.03 1.39
N TYR A 13 -7.37 7.39 1.27
CA TYR A 13 -6.88 8.74 1.58
C TYR A 13 -7.23 9.71 0.46
N LYS A 14 -8.00 10.77 0.76
CA LYS A 14 -8.39 11.82 -0.21
C LYS A 14 -7.81 13.19 0.15
N GLY A 15 -6.82 13.23 1.04
CA GLY A 15 -6.20 14.48 1.48
C GLY A 15 -6.80 15.07 2.75
N GLU A 16 -7.71 14.34 3.41
CA GLU A 16 -8.30 14.76 4.68
C GLU A 16 -7.24 14.89 5.76
N LYS A 17 -7.47 15.81 6.72
CA LYS A 17 -6.57 15.98 7.87
C LYS A 17 -6.73 14.83 8.87
N GLU A 18 -7.94 14.30 9.01
CA GLU A 18 -8.31 13.27 9.98
C GLU A 18 -8.93 12.08 9.25
N ASN A 19 -8.74 10.88 9.80
CA ASN A 19 -9.21 9.63 9.20
C ASN A 19 -10.74 9.50 9.38
N PRO A 20 -11.54 9.48 8.30
CA PRO A 20 -12.99 9.34 8.42
C PRO A 20 -13.44 7.90 8.73
N PHE A 21 -12.54 6.92 8.71
CA PHE A 21 -12.87 5.50 8.84
C PHE A 21 -12.63 4.95 10.26
N THR A 22 -13.01 5.69 11.31
CA THR A 22 -12.76 5.29 12.71
C THR A 22 -13.41 3.96 13.11
N GLU A 23 -14.57 3.63 12.53
CA GLU A 23 -15.33 2.42 12.86
C GLU A 23 -14.98 1.19 12.01
N ASN A 24 -14.26 1.37 10.89
CA ASN A 24 -13.86 0.28 10.01
C ASN A 24 -12.34 0.09 10.06
N GLN A 25 -11.88 -0.89 10.83
CA GLN A 25 -10.44 -1.13 11.08
C GLN A 25 -9.61 -1.28 9.79
N ASN A 26 -10.12 -2.00 8.79
CA ASN A 26 -9.40 -2.18 7.52
C ASN A 26 -9.27 -0.86 6.76
N LYS A 27 -10.38 -0.13 6.58
CA LYS A 27 -10.36 1.18 5.91
C LYS A 27 -9.52 2.19 6.69
N ASN A 28 -9.54 2.14 8.02
CA ASN A 28 -8.73 2.96 8.90
C ASN A 28 -7.23 2.76 8.60
N MET A 29 -6.78 1.51 8.66
CA MET A 29 -5.40 1.12 8.40
C MET A 29 -4.96 1.50 6.98
N PHE A 30 -5.78 1.23 5.97
CA PHE A 30 -5.44 1.59 4.59
C PHE A 30 -5.38 3.08 4.34
N TRP A 31 -6.30 3.86 4.91
CA TRP A 31 -6.23 5.32 4.87
C TRP A 31 -4.92 5.82 5.49
N PHE A 32 -4.50 5.25 6.62
CA PHE A 32 -3.25 5.61 7.28
C PHE A 32 -2.03 5.29 6.41
N TYR A 33 -1.96 4.10 5.82
CA TYR A 33 -0.81 3.74 4.98
C TYR A 33 -0.78 4.52 3.67
N GLU A 34 -1.92 4.84 3.08
CA GLU A 34 -1.97 5.70 1.91
C GLU A 34 -1.53 7.13 2.22
N SER A 35 -1.94 7.69 3.37
CA SER A 35 -1.48 9.04 3.78
C SER A 35 0.03 9.07 4.01
N LYS A 36 0.59 8.03 4.64
CA LYS A 36 2.04 7.87 4.78
C LYS A 36 2.75 7.66 3.45
N TRP A 37 2.18 6.91 2.53
CA TRP A 37 2.73 6.77 1.19
C TRP A 37 2.79 8.12 0.44
N VAL A 38 1.74 8.94 0.53
CA VAL A 38 1.74 10.29 -0.06
C VAL A 38 2.82 11.17 0.57
N GLU A 39 2.90 11.20 1.91
CA GLU A 39 3.92 11.95 2.66
C GLU A 39 5.34 11.54 2.24
N MET A 40 5.62 10.23 2.24
CA MET A 40 6.92 9.69 1.83
C MET A 40 7.25 9.99 0.36
N SER A 41 6.25 9.95 -0.52
CA SER A 41 6.42 10.23 -1.95
C SER A 41 6.74 11.70 -2.23
N LEU A 42 6.15 12.61 -1.47
CA LEU A 42 6.45 14.05 -1.55
C LEU A 42 7.86 14.37 -1.03
N ASN A 43 8.30 13.66 0.00
CA ASN A 43 9.60 13.84 0.61
C ASN A 43 10.71 12.99 -0.03
N SER A 44 10.42 12.29 -1.13
CA SER A 44 11.38 11.40 -1.81
C SER A 44 12.09 10.44 -0.85
N SER A 45 11.34 9.81 0.05
CA SER A 45 11.90 8.95 1.09
C SER A 45 12.73 7.80 0.52
N ASP A 46 13.96 7.65 1.02
CA ASP A 46 14.88 6.56 0.64
C ASP A 46 14.37 5.16 1.04
N LEU A 47 13.39 5.08 1.93
CA LEU A 47 12.77 3.84 2.37
C LEU A 47 12.04 3.10 1.23
N PHE A 48 11.66 3.79 0.15
CA PHE A 48 11.01 3.10 -0.97
C PHE A 48 11.92 2.09 -1.65
N SER A 49 13.23 2.33 -1.67
CA SER A 49 14.19 1.40 -2.27
C SER A 49 14.15 0.06 -1.56
N SER A 50 14.24 0.06 -0.21
CA SER A 50 14.20 -1.18 0.56
C SER A 50 12.85 -1.90 0.44
N TYR A 51 11.73 -1.16 0.46
CA TYR A 51 10.41 -1.77 0.29
C TYR A 51 10.23 -2.40 -1.09
N ILE A 52 10.73 -1.75 -2.15
CA ILE A 52 10.68 -2.29 -3.51
C ILE A 52 11.58 -3.52 -3.64
N ASP A 53 12.77 -3.51 -3.04
CA ASP A 53 13.69 -4.64 -3.07
C ASP A 53 13.07 -5.88 -2.40
N GLU A 54 12.49 -5.72 -1.20
CA GLU A 54 11.76 -6.80 -0.50
C GLU A 54 10.58 -7.32 -1.34
N TYR A 55 9.81 -6.41 -1.93
CA TYR A 55 8.67 -6.75 -2.78
C TYR A 55 9.08 -7.52 -4.05
N ASN A 56 10.19 -7.12 -4.67
CA ASN A 56 10.72 -7.79 -5.85
C ASN A 56 11.33 -9.15 -5.51
N ALA A 57 12.04 -9.25 -4.37
CA ALA A 57 12.58 -10.51 -3.86
C ALA A 57 11.47 -11.54 -3.56
N ALA A 58 10.27 -11.06 -3.23
CA ALA A 58 9.06 -11.87 -3.06
C ALA A 58 8.35 -12.23 -4.39
N TRP A 59 8.95 -11.94 -5.55
CA TRP A 59 8.39 -12.19 -6.89
C TRP A 59 7.04 -11.47 -7.12
N LEU A 60 6.91 -10.24 -6.60
CA LEU A 60 5.69 -9.44 -6.74
C LEU A 60 5.80 -8.33 -7.80
N TYR A 61 6.94 -8.20 -8.49
CA TYR A 61 7.25 -7.12 -9.44
C TYR A 61 6.26 -6.96 -10.61
N ASP A 62 5.50 -8.01 -10.94
CA ASP A 62 4.47 -8.05 -11.98
C ASP A 62 3.04 -8.15 -11.41
N PHE A 63 2.88 -8.27 -10.09
CA PHE A 63 1.59 -8.47 -9.44
C PHE A 63 0.65 -7.28 -9.66
N GLU A 64 -0.49 -7.55 -10.32
CA GLU A 64 -1.56 -6.59 -10.58
C GLU A 64 -1.06 -5.28 -11.22
N ARG A 65 -0.04 -5.32 -12.08
CA ARG A 65 0.63 -4.11 -12.63
C ARG A 65 -0.33 -3.07 -13.26
N LYS A 66 -1.52 -3.48 -13.68
CA LYS A 66 -2.53 -2.64 -14.36
C LYS A 66 -3.70 -2.21 -13.47
N ASP A 67 -3.67 -2.50 -12.16
CA ASP A 67 -4.78 -2.19 -11.23
C ASP A 67 -4.84 -0.74 -10.74
N GLY A 68 -3.99 0.13 -11.29
CA GLY A 68 -3.91 1.55 -10.97
C GLY A 68 -3.19 1.89 -9.66
N THR A 69 -2.80 0.91 -8.84
CA THR A 69 -2.07 1.15 -7.59
C THR A 69 -0.56 1.19 -7.86
N PRO A 70 0.15 2.27 -7.46
CA PRO A 70 1.59 2.38 -7.62
C PRO A 70 2.35 1.23 -6.95
N GLN A 71 3.42 0.76 -7.59
CA GLN A 71 4.23 -0.34 -7.05
C GLN A 71 4.82 0.01 -5.68
N THR A 72 5.22 1.25 -5.44
CA THR A 72 5.73 1.71 -4.13
C THR A 72 4.67 1.66 -3.03
N LEU A 73 3.38 1.86 -3.38
CA LEU A 73 2.28 1.67 -2.43
C LEU A 73 2.03 0.18 -2.17
N LYS A 74 2.10 -0.68 -3.19
CA LYS A 74 2.02 -2.14 -3.00
C LYS A 74 3.17 -2.66 -2.14
N ALA A 75 4.38 -2.16 -2.35
CA ALA A 75 5.57 -2.49 -1.58
C ALA A 75 5.44 -2.06 -0.12
N LEU A 76 4.94 -0.84 0.15
CA LEU A 76 4.62 -0.40 1.51
C LEU A 76 3.59 -1.34 2.17
N LEU A 77 2.50 -1.66 1.47
CA LEU A 77 1.47 -2.56 2.00
C LEU A 77 2.01 -3.97 2.26
N PHE A 78 2.89 -4.48 1.39
CA PHE A 78 3.54 -5.78 1.58
C PHE A 78 4.44 -5.77 2.81
N ASN A 79 5.32 -4.79 2.95
CA ASN A 79 6.17 -4.65 4.13
C ASN A 79 5.34 -4.56 5.42
N ARG A 80 4.22 -3.83 5.42
CA ARG A 80 3.33 -3.78 6.59
C ARG A 80 2.60 -5.09 6.83
N TYR A 81 2.16 -5.77 5.77
CA TYR A 81 1.53 -7.08 5.87
C TYR A 81 2.46 -8.10 6.53
N THR A 82 3.74 -8.15 6.13
CA THR A 82 4.74 -9.05 6.72
C THR A 82 5.08 -8.69 8.17
N HIS A 83 5.05 -7.42 8.55
CA HIS A 83 5.27 -7.04 9.96
C HIS A 83 4.07 -7.24 10.88
N LEU A 84 2.84 -7.22 10.36
CA LEU A 84 1.61 -7.33 11.16
C LEU A 84 1.09 -8.76 11.28
N ASN A 85 1.08 -9.50 10.17
CA ASN A 85 0.36 -10.77 10.06
C ASN A 85 1.10 -11.83 9.22
N GLY A 86 2.17 -11.46 8.52
CA GLY A 86 2.74 -12.26 7.44
C GLY A 86 4.06 -12.91 7.79
N ASP A 87 4.26 -14.11 7.26
CA ASP A 87 5.58 -14.68 7.06
C ASP A 87 6.14 -14.14 5.73
N TYR A 88 7.36 -13.60 5.73
CA TYR A 88 8.08 -13.16 4.52
C TYR A 88 8.18 -14.29 3.47
N SER A 89 8.01 -15.55 3.87
CA SER A 89 8.02 -16.72 3.00
C SER A 89 6.75 -16.97 2.19
N ASN A 90 5.65 -16.21 2.41
CA ASN A 90 4.34 -16.51 1.80
C ASN A 90 3.73 -15.37 0.94
N PRO A 91 4.32 -15.03 -0.23
CA PRO A 91 3.76 -14.05 -1.17
C PRO A 91 2.31 -14.33 -1.63
N PRO A 92 1.87 -15.59 -1.85
CA PRO A 92 0.48 -15.88 -2.21
C PRO A 92 -0.57 -15.33 -1.23
N GLU A 93 -0.33 -15.40 0.07
CA GLU A 93 -1.28 -14.89 1.07
C GLU A 93 -1.37 -13.37 1.06
N PHE A 94 -0.26 -12.66 0.80
CA PHE A 94 -0.31 -11.22 0.54
C PHE A 94 -1.16 -10.90 -0.69
N LYS A 95 -0.97 -11.62 -1.81
CA LYS A 95 -1.76 -11.40 -3.03
C LYS A 95 -3.25 -11.55 -2.77
N LYS A 96 -3.64 -12.61 -2.04
CA LYS A 96 -5.02 -12.86 -1.63
C LYS A 96 -5.55 -11.73 -0.76
N TRP A 97 -4.86 -11.38 0.31
CA TRP A 97 -5.24 -10.29 1.21
C TRP A 97 -5.37 -8.95 0.49
N TYR A 98 -4.46 -8.65 -0.45
CA TYR A 98 -4.52 -7.45 -1.26
C TYR A 98 -5.79 -7.41 -2.11
N LEU A 99 -6.12 -8.50 -2.79
CA LEU A 99 -7.30 -8.58 -3.66
C LEU A 99 -8.62 -8.57 -2.86
N THR A 100 -8.70 -9.29 -1.76
CA THR A 100 -9.92 -9.41 -0.93
C THR A 100 -10.16 -8.18 -0.08
N THR A 101 -9.10 -7.61 0.52
CA THR A 101 -9.24 -6.68 1.65
C THR A 101 -8.94 -5.25 1.24
N TYR A 102 -7.85 -5.03 0.49
CA TYR A 102 -7.50 -3.69 -0.01
C TYR A 102 -8.27 -3.34 -1.29
N LYS A 103 -8.34 -4.27 -2.24
CA LYS A 103 -9.09 -4.08 -3.48
C LYS A 103 -10.58 -4.36 -3.33
N GLY A 104 -10.98 -5.24 -2.42
CA GLY A 104 -12.39 -5.63 -2.27
C GLY A 104 -12.97 -6.24 -3.54
N ASN A 105 -12.16 -7.01 -4.29
CA ASN A 105 -12.49 -7.55 -5.61
C ASN A 105 -12.90 -9.05 -5.58
N LEU A 106 -13.37 -9.56 -4.43
CA LEU A 106 -13.89 -10.93 -4.29
C LEU A 106 -15.26 -10.92 -3.62
#